data_AF-A0A534KC76-F1
#
_entry.id   AF-A0A534KC76-F1
#
_cell.length_a   1.000
_cell.length_b   1.000
_cell.length_c   1.000
_cell.angle_alpha   90.00
_cell.angle_beta   90.00
_cell.angle_gamma   90.00
#
_symmetry.space_group_name_H-M   'P 1'
#
loop_
_entity.id
_entity.type
_entity.pdbx_description
1 polymer ?
#
loop_
_entity_poly.entity_id
_entity_poly.type
_entity_poly.pdbx_seq_one_letter_code
_entity_poly.pdbx_strand_id
1 'polypeptide(L)'
;MDTDELLRAIVEFLQIWREQAPENVRTSWGMIYRDDRFPLIHQANLGWVATLPEGGPKKIIDDLANAFRGTAVPHHALLFEDAETAFGIQEEFARLGFRP
;
A
#
# COMPACT_ATOMS: atom_id res chain seq x y z
N MET A 1 -20.50 -4.20 18.24
CA MET A 1 -19.63 -4.16 17.07
C MET A 1 -18.23 -4.37 17.58
N ASP A 2 -17.63 -5.48 17.19
CA ASP A 2 -16.26 -5.82 17.52
C ASP A 2 -15.31 -4.89 16.73
N THR A 3 -14.20 -4.46 17.34
CA THR A 3 -13.25 -3.53 16.70
C THR A 3 -12.59 -4.20 15.49
N ASP A 4 -12.36 -5.52 15.56
CA ASP A 4 -11.78 -6.30 14.48
C ASP A 4 -12.75 -6.42 13.29
N GLU A 5 -14.04 -6.56 13.58
CA GLU A 5 -15.10 -6.59 12.56
C GLU A 5 -15.22 -5.22 11.86
N LEU A 6 -15.12 -4.13 12.60
CA LEU A 6 -15.10 -2.77 12.04
C LEU A 6 -13.86 -2.53 11.17
N LEU A 7 -12.68 -2.93 11.64
CA LEU A 7 -11.44 -2.81 10.87
C LEU A 7 -11.55 -3.57 9.55
N ARG A 8 -12.01 -4.83 9.59
CA ARG A 8 -12.23 -5.65 8.39
C ARG A 8 -13.19 -4.96 7.42
N ALA A 9 -14.32 -4.44 7.90
CA ALA A 9 -15.29 -3.75 7.04
C ALA A 9 -14.71 -2.48 6.38
N ILE A 10 -13.86 -1.72 7.11
CA ILE A 10 -13.17 -0.54 6.56
C ILE A 10 -12.17 -0.97 5.48
N VAL A 11 -11.39 -2.03 5.73
CA VAL A 11 -10.43 -2.58 4.75
C VAL A 11 -11.16 -3.02 3.49
N GLU A 12 -12.22 -3.82 3.61
CA GLU A 12 -13.04 -4.26 2.47
C GLU A 12 -13.62 -3.08 1.67
N PHE A 13 -14.17 -2.07 2.35
CA PHE A 13 -14.67 -0.86 1.70
C PHE A 13 -13.59 -0.12 0.92
N LEU A 14 -12.42 0.08 1.55
CA LEU A 14 -11.28 0.75 0.91
C LEU A 14 -10.80 -0.04 -0.31
N GLN A 15 -10.75 -1.37 -0.22
CA GLN A 15 -10.36 -2.23 -1.32
C GLN A 15 -11.29 -2.08 -2.53
N ILE A 16 -12.61 -2.21 -2.32
CA ILE A 16 -13.63 -2.07 -3.37
C ILE A 16 -13.54 -0.69 -4.05
N TRP A 17 -13.38 0.37 -3.25
CA TRP A 17 -13.23 1.72 -3.79
C TRP A 17 -11.96 1.86 -4.64
N ARG A 18 -10.84 1.26 -4.21
CA ARG A 18 -9.55 1.32 -4.91
C ARG A 18 -9.52 0.51 -6.21
N GLU A 19 -10.28 -0.56 -6.30
CA GLU A 19 -10.41 -1.32 -7.56
C GLU A 19 -11.00 -0.48 -8.70
N GLN A 20 -11.65 0.65 -8.38
CA GLN A 20 -12.11 1.65 -9.35
C GLN A 20 -10.99 2.59 -9.83
N ALA A 21 -9.78 2.49 -9.29
CA ALA A 21 -8.65 3.27 -9.75
C ALA A 21 -8.37 2.97 -11.23
N PRO A 22 -8.04 4.01 -12.03
CA PRO A 22 -7.86 3.86 -13.47
C PRO A 22 -6.69 2.94 -13.82
N GLU A 23 -5.70 2.81 -12.92
CA GLU A 23 -4.54 1.98 -13.16
C GLU A 23 -4.14 1.16 -11.93
N ASN A 24 -3.99 -0.14 -12.14
CA ASN A 24 -3.65 -1.11 -11.10
C ASN A 24 -2.44 -1.95 -11.55
N VAL A 25 -1.38 -2.01 -10.74
CA VAL A 25 -0.18 -2.80 -11.02
C VAL A 25 -0.10 -3.96 -10.05
N ARG A 26 -0.28 -5.18 -10.56
CA ARG A 26 -0.18 -6.40 -9.75
C ARG A 26 1.28 -6.69 -9.40
N THR A 27 1.53 -7.07 -8.14
CA THR A 27 2.85 -7.46 -7.65
C THR A 27 2.81 -8.86 -7.04
N SER A 28 3.96 -9.37 -6.58
CA SER A 28 4.02 -10.65 -5.85
C SER A 28 3.45 -10.56 -4.43
N TRP A 29 3.23 -9.36 -3.91
CA TRP A 29 2.83 -9.09 -2.52
C TRP A 29 1.44 -8.43 -2.41
N GLY A 30 0.82 -8.06 -3.54
CA GLY A 30 -0.49 -7.43 -3.58
C GLY A 30 -0.71 -6.61 -4.84
N MET A 31 -1.09 -5.35 -4.66
CA MET A 31 -1.49 -4.45 -5.74
C MET A 31 -0.96 -3.04 -5.49
N ILE A 32 -0.56 -2.33 -6.53
CA ILE A 32 -0.31 -0.88 -6.47
C ILE A 32 -1.43 -0.18 -7.23
N TYR A 33 -2.13 0.72 -6.54
CA TYR A 33 -3.20 1.52 -7.11
C TYR A 33 -2.66 2.90 -7.49
N ARG A 34 -2.99 3.38 -8.69
CA ARG A 34 -2.60 4.69 -9.18
C ARG A 34 -3.79 5.44 -9.76
N ASP A 35 -3.88 6.71 -9.39
CA ASP A 35 -4.78 7.68 -10.00
C ASP A 35 -4.08 9.02 -10.13
N ASP A 36 -3.45 9.22 -11.30
CA ASP A 36 -2.68 10.42 -11.64
C ASP A 36 -3.54 11.69 -11.70
N ARG A 37 -4.88 11.58 -11.70
CA ARG A 37 -5.78 12.73 -11.57
C ARG A 37 -5.70 13.34 -10.17
N PHE A 38 -5.28 12.56 -9.18
CA PHE A 38 -5.24 12.93 -7.77
C PHE A 38 -3.86 12.64 -7.14
N PRO A 39 -2.77 13.21 -7.67
CA PRO A 39 -1.41 12.77 -7.35
C PRO A 39 -0.99 13.05 -5.89
N LEU A 40 -1.73 13.91 -5.19
CA LEU A 40 -1.49 14.26 -3.79
C LEU A 40 -2.35 13.46 -2.80
N ILE A 41 -3.30 12.65 -3.28
CA ILE A 41 -4.17 11.84 -2.42
C ILE A 41 -3.52 10.48 -2.20
N HIS A 42 -2.97 10.25 -1.01
CA HIS A 42 -2.34 8.98 -0.61
C HIS A 42 -3.27 7.77 -0.79
N GLN A 43 -4.56 7.94 -0.49
CA GLN A 43 -5.50 6.85 -0.68
C GLN A 43 -5.79 6.56 -2.16
N ALA A 44 -5.57 7.49 -3.07
CA ALA A 44 -5.70 7.22 -4.50
C ALA A 44 -4.42 6.59 -5.09
N ASN A 45 -3.28 6.70 -4.39
CA ASN A 45 -1.96 6.31 -4.86
C ASN A 45 -1.16 5.59 -3.76
N LEU A 46 -1.28 4.26 -3.67
CA LEU A 46 -0.54 3.47 -2.68
C LEU A 46 -0.34 2.01 -3.09
N GLY A 47 0.53 1.32 -2.36
CA GLY A 47 0.66 -0.13 -2.40
C GLY A 47 -0.21 -0.81 -1.33
N TRP A 48 -1.09 -1.70 -1.77
CA TRP A 48 -1.88 -2.57 -0.93
C TRP A 48 -1.17 -3.90 -0.74
N VAL A 49 -0.77 -4.19 0.50
CA VAL A 49 0.06 -5.34 0.87
C VAL A 49 -0.83 -6.43 1.45
N ALA A 50 -1.04 -7.48 0.67
CA ALA A 50 -1.78 -8.68 1.07
C ALA A 50 -0.87 -9.73 1.73
N THR A 51 0.42 -9.78 1.33
CA THR A 51 1.40 -10.69 1.93
C THR A 51 2.79 -10.07 1.90
N LEU A 52 3.63 -10.39 2.89
CA LEU A 52 5.04 -9.99 2.87
C LEU A 52 5.80 -10.82 1.82
N PRO A 53 6.53 -10.21 0.88
CA PRO A 53 7.37 -10.96 -0.06
C PRO A 53 8.67 -11.43 0.59
N GLU A 54 9.32 -12.45 0.04
CA GLU A 54 10.62 -12.96 0.53
C GLU A 54 11.71 -11.88 0.61
N GLY A 55 11.66 -10.87 -0.26
CA GLY A 55 12.56 -9.71 -0.24
C GLY A 55 12.22 -8.62 0.79
N GLY A 56 11.19 -8.86 1.61
CA GLY A 56 10.78 -7.99 2.72
C GLY A 56 10.39 -6.57 2.30
N PRO A 57 10.47 -5.62 3.26
CA PRO A 57 10.19 -4.20 3.05
C PRO A 57 10.95 -3.58 1.86
N LYS A 58 12.23 -3.92 1.68
CA LYS A 58 13.04 -3.38 0.58
C LYS A 58 12.42 -3.67 -0.79
N LYS A 59 11.97 -4.90 -1.02
CA LYS A 59 11.31 -5.27 -2.29
C LYS A 59 10.04 -4.45 -2.54
N ILE A 60 9.22 -4.25 -1.49
CA ILE A 60 7.99 -3.46 -1.59
C ILE A 60 8.30 -2.02 -2.00
N ILE A 61 9.33 -1.41 -1.40
CA ILE A 61 9.76 -0.03 -1.69
C ILE A 61 10.28 0.09 -3.13
N ASP A 62 11.11 -0.86 -3.57
CA ASP A 62 11.66 -0.84 -4.93
C ASP A 62 10.55 -1.00 -5.99
N ASP A 63 9.58 -1.90 -5.75
CA ASP A 63 8.41 -2.08 -6.63
C ASP A 63 7.55 -0.80 -6.69
N LEU A 64 7.30 -0.15 -5.55
CA LEU A 64 6.60 1.14 -5.47
C LEU A 64 7.31 2.24 -6.24
N ALA A 65 8.61 2.41 -6.00
CA ALA A 65 9.40 3.44 -6.66
C ALA A 65 9.44 3.24 -8.18
N ASN A 66 9.45 1.99 -8.63
CA ASN A 66 9.35 1.67 -10.05
C ASN A 66 7.95 1.99 -10.61
N ALA A 67 6.89 1.64 -9.89
CA ALA A 67 5.51 1.89 -10.32
C ALA A 67 5.18 3.39 -10.40
N PHE A 68 5.72 4.23 -9.51
CA PHE A 68 5.47 5.67 -9.53
C PHE A 68 6.52 6.47 -10.32
N ARG A 69 7.53 5.81 -10.91
CA ARG A 69 8.58 6.47 -11.69
C ARG A 69 7.98 7.23 -12.88
N GLY A 70 8.26 8.52 -12.94
CA GLY A 70 7.79 9.39 -14.04
C GLY A 70 6.32 9.83 -13.92
N THR A 71 5.63 9.46 -12.85
CA THR A 71 4.29 9.96 -12.52
C THR A 71 4.37 11.29 -11.77
N ALA A 72 3.23 11.96 -11.59
CA ALA A 72 3.13 13.19 -10.79
C ALA A 72 3.03 12.94 -9.28
N VAL A 73 2.97 11.67 -8.84
CA VAL A 73 2.79 11.28 -7.43
C VAL A 73 4.11 11.48 -6.66
N PRO A 74 4.17 12.36 -5.63
CA PRO A 74 5.41 12.71 -4.95
C PRO A 74 5.70 11.85 -3.71
N HIS A 75 4.86 10.86 -3.40
CA HIS A 75 4.91 10.10 -2.16
C HIS A 75 4.84 8.60 -2.40
N HIS A 76 5.25 7.84 -1.39
CA HIS A 76 4.98 6.42 -1.31
C HIS A 76 4.11 6.17 -0.07
N ALA A 77 3.00 5.48 -0.29
CA ALA A 77 2.07 5.08 0.76
C ALA A 77 1.85 3.57 0.67
N LEU A 78 1.60 2.96 1.83
CA LEU A 78 1.33 1.54 1.98
C LEU A 78 0.13 1.33 2.88
N LEU A 79 -0.65 0.30 2.60
CA LEU A 79 -1.68 -0.21 3.48
C LEU A 79 -1.58 -1.73 3.52
N PHE A 80 -1.52 -2.30 4.73
CA PHE A 80 -1.42 -3.74 4.95
C PHE A 80 -2.79 -4.30 5.32
N GLU A 81 -3.14 -5.47 4.77
CA GLU A 81 -4.32 -6.23 5.21
C GLU A 81 -4.13 -6.80 6.62
N ASP A 82 -2.92 -7.30 6.91
CA ASP A 82 -2.54 -7.85 8.21
C ASP A 82 -1.79 -6.81 9.05
N ALA A 83 -2.48 -6.29 10.07
CA ALA A 83 -1.93 -5.31 11.00
C ALA A 83 -0.80 -5.86 11.88
N GLU A 84 -0.82 -7.16 12.21
CA GLU A 84 0.24 -7.79 13.04
C GLU A 84 1.54 -7.89 12.23
N THR A 85 1.44 -8.35 10.98
CA THR A 85 2.56 -8.34 10.04
C THR A 85 3.11 -6.93 9.85
N ALA A 86 2.24 -5.93 9.63
CA ALA A 86 2.66 -4.52 9.47
C ALA A 86 3.42 -4.00 10.70
N PHE A 87 2.89 -4.25 11.90
CA PHE A 87 3.54 -3.86 13.15
C PHE A 87 4.90 -4.54 13.34
N GLY A 88 5.02 -5.82 12.98
CA GLY A 88 6.25 -6.60 13.12
C GLY A 88 7.43 -6.08 12.27
N ILE A 89 7.15 -5.43 11.14
CA ILE A 89 8.17 -4.96 10.19
C ILE A 89 8.30 -3.43 10.11
N GLN A 90 7.51 -2.69 10.89
CA GLN A 90 7.46 -1.22 10.83
C GLN A 90 8.82 -0.56 11.08
N GLU A 91 9.66 -1.14 11.94
CA GLU A 91 10.99 -0.59 12.23
C GLU A 91 11.93 -0.73 11.02
N GLU A 92 11.81 -1.80 10.25
CA GLU A 92 12.60 -1.98 9.04
C GLU A 92 12.18 -0.96 7.98
N PHE A 93 10.88 -0.71 7.81
CA PHE A 93 10.39 0.40 6.99
C PHE A 93 10.91 1.75 7.45
N ALA A 94 10.90 2.02 8.76
CA ALA A 94 11.44 3.26 9.33
C ALA A 94 12.94 3.44 9.02
N ARG A 95 13.74 2.38 9.14
CA ARG A 95 15.17 2.38 8.77
C ARG A 95 15.39 2.64 7.28
N LEU A 96 14.44 2.25 6.43
CA LEU A 96 14.44 2.50 4.98
C LEU A 96 13.82 3.86 4.60
N GLY A 97 13.48 4.71 5.57
CA GLY A 97 13.01 6.08 5.35
C GLY A 97 11.49 6.24 5.21
N PHE A 98 10.71 5.18 5.42
CA PHE A 98 9.25 5.30 5.53
C PHE A 98 8.85 5.86 6.89
N ARG A 99 7.67 6.48 6.95
CA ARG A 99 7.03 6.87 8.20
C ARG A 99 5.85 5.91 8.43
N PRO A 100 5.99 4.94 9.34
CA PRO A 100 4.90 4.01 9.66
C PRO A 100 3.74 4.73 10.35
#